data_AF-A0A8J2V4R2-F1
#
_entry.id   AF-A0A8J2V4R2-F1
#
_cell.length_a   1.000
_cell.length_b   1.000
_cell.length_c   1.000
_cell.angle_alpha   90.00
_cell.angle_beta   90.00
_cell.angle_gamma   90.00
#
_symmetry.space_group_name_H-M   'P 1'
#
loop_
_entity.id
_entity.type
_entity.pdbx_description
1 polymer ?
#
loop_
_entity_poly.entity_id
_entity_poly.type
_entity_poly.pdbx_seq_one_letter_code
_entity_poly.pdbx_strand_id
1 'polypeptide(L)'
;MGIFRLLSWIFVAIGLMLVGADIVSWLETGEITIRTTAEVMNLVGIGVSADVGDGAAAKVANFILNVPLWALIGGIGIIMTLIFRPLD
;
A
#
# COMPACT_ATOMS: atom_id res chain seq x y z
N MET A 1 12.35 -12.64 -16.43
CA MET A 1 12.56 -11.20 -16.10
C MET A 1 11.41 -10.30 -16.54
N GLY A 2 10.90 -10.40 -17.78
CA GLY A 2 9.86 -9.50 -18.28
C GLY A 2 8.59 -9.40 -17.42
N ILE A 3 8.08 -10.53 -16.91
CA ILE A 3 6.87 -10.54 -16.08
C ILE A 3 7.07 -9.86 -14.72
N PHE A 4 8.20 -10.11 -14.04
CA PHE A 4 8.50 -9.46 -12.77
C PHE A 4 8.68 -7.95 -12.92
N ARG A 5 9.25 -7.51 -14.06
CA ARG A 5 9.33 -6.08 -14.39
C ARG A 5 7.95 -5.46 -14.59
N LEU A 6 7.07 -6.13 -15.33
CA LEU A 6 5.69 -5.68 -15.50
C LEU A 6 4.95 -5.57 -14.15
N LEU A 7 5.07 -6.60 -13.30
CA LEU A 7 4.48 -6.57 -11.95
C LEU A 7 5.05 -5.42 -11.10
N SER A 8 6.35 -5.15 -11.21
CA SER A 8 6.98 -4.02 -10.49
C SER A 8 6.31 -2.70 -10.86
N TRP A 9 6.11 -2.45 -12.17
CA TRP A 9 5.44 -1.23 -12.65
C TRP A 9 3.97 -1.18 -12.23
N ILE A 10 3.26 -2.30 -12.24
CA ILE A 10 1.88 -2.37 -11.74
C ILE A 10 1.82 -1.97 -10.26
N PHE A 11 2.72 -2.50 -9.42
CA PHE A 11 2.75 -2.15 -8.00
C PHE A 11 3.11 -0.68 -7.76
N VAL A 12 4.07 -0.14 -8.51
CA VAL A 12 4.38 1.30 -8.45
C VAL A 12 3.17 2.14 -8.85
N ALA A 13 2.50 1.78 -9.95
CA ALA A 13 1.31 2.49 -10.41
C ALA A 13 0.18 2.46 -9.36
N ILE A 14 -0.08 1.31 -8.74
CA ILE A 14 -1.04 1.18 -7.64
C ILE A 14 -0.63 2.06 -6.45
N GLY A 15 0.64 2.03 -6.07
CA GLY A 15 1.16 2.90 -5.00
C GLY A 15 0.93 4.38 -5.28
N LEU A 16 1.21 4.84 -6.51
CA LEU A 16 0.98 6.21 -6.93
C LEU A 16 -0.51 6.59 -6.94
N MET A 17 -1.39 5.70 -7.38
CA MET A 17 -2.85 5.94 -7.34
C MET A 17 -3.35 6.11 -5.90
N LEU A 18 -2.85 5.30 -4.97
CA LEU A 18 -3.21 5.38 -3.55
C LEU A 18 -2.69 6.68 -2.89
N VAL A 19 -1.43 7.07 -3.16
CA VAL A 19 -0.90 8.37 -2.69
C VAL A 19 -1.70 9.53 -3.29
N GLY A 20 -2.02 9.46 -4.58
CA GLY A 20 -2.82 10.47 -5.26
C GLY A 20 -4.20 10.62 -4.62
N ALA A 21 -4.85 9.50 -4.28
CA ALA A 21 -6.13 9.51 -3.60
C ALA A 21 -6.05 10.18 -2.20
N ASP A 22 -4.98 9.97 -1.44
CA ASP A 22 -4.76 10.60 -0.13
C ASP A 22 -4.54 12.11 -0.27
N ILE A 23 -3.75 12.53 -1.27
CA ILE A 23 -3.51 13.95 -1.58
C ILE A 23 -4.81 14.64 -2.00
N VAL A 24 -5.61 14.03 -2.87
CA VAL A 24 -6.89 14.61 -3.31
C VAL A 24 -7.83 14.79 -2.12
N SER A 25 -7.96 13.77 -1.27
CA SER A 25 -8.78 13.88 -0.05
C SER A 25 -8.27 14.97 0.89
N TRP A 26 -6.95 15.12 1.05
CA TRP A 26 -6.39 16.23 1.82
C TRP A 26 -6.75 17.60 1.23
N LEU A 27 -6.68 17.77 -0.09
CA LEU A 27 -7.06 19.02 -0.74
C LEU A 27 -8.56 19.34 -0.58
N GLU A 28 -9.41 18.32 -0.54
CA GLU A 28 -10.86 18.46 -0.38
C GLU A 28 -11.27 18.79 1.06
N THR A 29 -10.62 18.18 2.05
CA THR A 29 -10.96 18.34 3.48
C THR A 29 -10.19 19.46 4.17
N GLY A 30 -9.03 19.84 3.63
CA GLY A 30 -8.08 20.74 4.29
C GLY A 30 -7.26 20.09 5.40
N GLU A 31 -7.47 18.80 5.68
CA GLU A 31 -6.78 18.03 6.73
C GLU A 31 -5.90 16.93 6.13
N ILE A 32 -4.70 16.74 6.69
CA ILE A 32 -3.77 15.69 6.23
C ILE A 32 -4.46 14.34 6.37
N THR A 33 -4.72 13.70 5.24
CA THR A 33 -5.38 12.40 5.16
C THR A 33 -4.34 11.36 4.75
N ILE A 34 -4.09 10.37 5.60
CA ILE A 34 -3.23 9.22 5.31
C ILE A 34 -4.00 7.97 5.70
N ARG A 35 -4.45 7.21 4.70
CA ARG A 35 -5.25 6.01 4.97
C ARG A 35 -4.37 4.79 5.23
N THR A 36 -4.67 4.10 6.32
CA THR A 36 -4.13 2.80 6.67
C THR A 36 -4.63 1.71 5.72
N THR A 37 -3.95 0.56 5.72
CA THR A 37 -4.38 -0.59 4.92
C THR A 37 -5.78 -1.07 5.31
N ALA A 38 -6.11 -1.11 6.60
CA ALA A 38 -7.45 -1.48 7.06
C ALA A 38 -8.52 -0.54 6.50
N GLU A 39 -8.29 0.77 6.52
CA GLU A 39 -9.23 1.76 5.98
C GLU A 39 -9.43 1.58 4.48
N VAL A 40 -8.35 1.39 3.70
CA VAL A 40 -8.48 1.13 2.26
C VAL A 40 -9.23 -0.18 1.97
N MET A 41 -8.95 -1.24 2.73
CA MET A 41 -9.67 -2.52 2.60
C MET A 41 -11.16 -2.39 2.93
N ASN A 42 -11.51 -1.52 3.88
CA ASN A 42 -12.90 -1.23 4.22
C ASN A 42 -13.61 -0.40 3.14
N LEU A 43 -12.90 0.52 2.47
CA LEU A 43 -13.44 1.25 1.31
C LEU A 43 -13.81 0.34 0.14
N VAL A 44 -13.09 -0.78 -0.04
CA VAL A 44 -13.39 -1.78 -1.08
C VAL A 44 -14.33 -2.90 -0.61
N GLY A 45 -14.88 -2.78 0.60
CA GLY A 45 -15.92 -3.68 1.12
C GLY A 45 -15.42 -5.00 1.73
N ILE A 46 -14.14 -5.12 2.06
CA ILE A 46 -13.58 -6.38 2.63
C ILE A 46 -13.90 -6.53 4.13
N GLY A 47 -14.20 -5.44 4.86
CA GLY A 47 -14.68 -5.51 6.25
C GLY A 47 -13.62 -6.01 7.24
N VAL A 48 -12.46 -5.36 7.28
CA VAL A 48 -11.32 -5.75 8.13
C VAL A 48 -11.21 -4.86 9.36
N SER A 49 -11.05 -5.50 10.53
CA SER A 49 -10.70 -4.81 11.78
C SER A 49 -9.24 -4.36 11.76
N ALA A 50 -8.96 -3.15 12.23
CA ALA A 50 -7.59 -2.64 12.38
C ALA A 50 -6.82 -3.32 13.53
N ASP A 51 -7.52 -4.07 14.38
CA ASP A 51 -6.95 -4.88 15.45
C ASP A 51 -7.48 -6.32 15.36
N VAL A 52 -6.57 -7.27 15.19
CA VAL A 52 -6.85 -8.71 15.05
C VAL A 52 -6.52 -9.48 16.33
N GLY A 53 -6.22 -8.78 17.44
CA GLY A 53 -5.95 -9.35 18.76
C GLY A 53 -4.46 -9.55 19.07
N ASP A 54 -4.17 -10.46 20.01
CA ASP A 54 -2.82 -10.65 20.57
C ASP A 54 -2.09 -11.89 20.04
N GLY A 55 -0.75 -11.79 19.98
CA GLY A 55 0.15 -12.90 19.59
C GLY A 55 1.17 -12.49 18.53
N ALA A 56 2.13 -13.39 18.24
CA ALA A 56 3.21 -13.09 17.28
C ALA A 56 2.68 -12.83 15.85
N ALA A 57 1.75 -13.66 15.38
CA ALA A 57 1.12 -13.48 14.07
C ALA A 57 0.23 -12.23 14.04
N ALA A 58 -0.51 -11.97 15.12
CA ALA A 58 -1.38 -10.80 15.24
C ALA A 58 -0.59 -9.49 15.23
N LYS A 59 0.60 -9.44 15.84
CA LYS A 59 1.50 -8.27 15.74
C LYS A 59 1.88 -7.93 14.30
N VAL A 60 2.18 -8.95 13.48
CA VAL A 60 2.52 -8.73 12.06
C VAL A 60 1.29 -8.28 11.28
N ALA A 61 0.13 -8.90 11.51
CA ALA A 61 -1.12 -8.49 10.89
C ALA A 61 -1.50 -7.04 11.26
N ASN A 62 -1.47 -6.70 12.56
CA ASN A 62 -1.73 -5.36 13.06
C ASN A 62 -0.74 -4.35 12.48
N PHE A 63 0.55 -4.70 12.33
CA PHE A 63 1.50 -3.83 11.63
C PHE A 63 1.06 -3.57 10.18
N ILE A 64 0.78 -4.62 9.40
CA ILE A 64 0.37 -4.48 8.00
C ILE A 64 -0.91 -3.63 7.87
N LEU A 65 -1.91 -3.89 8.73
CA LEU A 65 -3.20 -3.23 8.68
C LEU A 65 -3.14 -1.74 9.06
N ASN A 66 -2.19 -1.36 9.92
CA ASN A 66 -2.06 0.01 10.41
C ASN A 66 -1.03 0.86 9.63
N VAL A 67 -0.31 0.28 8.67
CA VAL A 67 0.60 1.02 7.78
C VAL A 67 -0.16 1.49 6.53
N PRO A 68 0.21 2.65 5.94
CA PRO A 68 -0.41 3.11 4.70
C PRO A 68 -0.23 2.11 3.55
N LEU A 69 -1.31 1.76 2.86
CA LEU A 69 -1.27 0.72 1.82
C LEU A 69 -0.34 1.09 0.66
N TRP A 70 -0.26 2.38 0.32
CA TRP A 70 0.66 2.86 -0.71
C TRP A 70 2.12 2.60 -0.36
N ALA A 71 2.49 2.63 0.92
CA ALA A 71 3.85 2.37 1.36
C ALA A 71 4.20 0.88 1.22
N LEU A 72 3.24 0.00 1.53
CA LEU A 72 3.42 -1.45 1.35
C LEU A 72 3.50 -1.82 -0.13
N ILE A 73 2.50 -1.45 -0.94
CA ILE A 73 2.42 -1.85 -2.35
C ILE A 73 3.44 -1.09 -3.20
N GLY A 74 3.47 0.23 -3.08
CA GLY A 74 4.39 1.08 -3.83
C GLY A 74 5.85 0.84 -3.44
N GLY A 75 6.14 0.69 -2.15
CA GLY A 75 7.47 0.38 -1.65
C GLY A 75 8.01 -0.95 -2.20
N ILE A 76 7.19 -2.01 -2.18
CA ILE A 76 7.54 -3.29 -2.80
C ILE A 76 7.77 -3.10 -4.31
N GLY A 77 6.91 -2.37 -5.01
CA GLY A 77 7.07 -2.08 -6.44
C GLY A 77 8.39 -1.37 -6.77
N ILE A 78 8.80 -0.39 -5.95
CA ILE A 78 10.08 0.30 -6.10
C ILE A 78 11.25 -0.66 -5.91
N ILE A 79 11.24 -1.46 -4.84
CA ILE A 79 12.28 -2.45 -4.56
C ILE A 79 12.39 -3.45 -5.72
N MET A 80 11.26 -3.97 -6.20
CA MET A 80 11.25 -4.90 -7.33
C MET A 80 11.77 -4.26 -8.62
N THR A 81 11.44 -2.98 -8.86
CA THR A 81 11.96 -2.24 -10.01
C THR A 81 13.49 -2.14 -9.99
N LEU A 82 14.08 -1.96 -8.81
CA LEU A 82 15.54 -1.93 -8.64
C LEU A 82 16.18 -3.31 -8.85
N ILE A 83 15.56 -4.37 -8.33
CA ILE A 83 16.05 -5.75 -8.46
C ILE A 83 15.98 -6.22 -9.92
N PHE A 84 14.87 -5.96 -10.61
CA PHE A 84 14.60 -6.44 -11.97
C PHE A 84 14.84 -5.37 -13.04
N ARG A 85 15.67 -4.36 -12.73
CA ARG A 85 16.08 -3.36 -13.71
C ARG A 85 16.83 -4.03 -14.87
N PRO A 86 16.73 -3.52 -16.11
CA PRO A 86 17.61 -3.94 -17.18
C PRO A 86 19.05 -3.69 -16.75
N LEU A 87 19.85 -4.74 -16.76
CA LEU A 87 21.30 -4.63 -16.73
C LEU A 87 21.68 -4.92 -18.18
N ASP A 88 21.95 -3.86 -18.93
CA ASP A 88 22.60 -3.99 -20.22
C ASP A 88 23.95 -4.70 -20.06
#